data_AF-A0A5N9I2E6-F1
#
_entry.id   AF-A0A5N9I2E6-F1
#
_cell.length_a   1.000
_cell.length_b   1.000
_cell.length_c   1.000
_cell.angle_alpha   90.00
_cell.angle_beta   90.00
_cell.angle_gamma   90.00
#
_symmetry.space_group_name_H-M   'P 1'
#
loop_
_entity.id
_entity.type
_entity.pdbx_description
1 polymer ?
#
loop_
_entity_poly.entity_id
_entity_poly.type
_entity_poly.pdbx_seq_one_letter_code
_entity_poly.pdbx_strand_id
1 'polypeptide(L)'
;MEKSKYQQIQYQLFQGSGGVLLPPNQAMRAGHFIKSDNGRFVLRLRDDGNLVLEDAGSVVWVADHTQPYSSTFRNRSREPLQFVVSNSGFLYDPSRDRIWSAQSTETLDRSYWTNNYLKVTDTGNIIIFDGRNGEVRWARQGYVPGRLPRNPKIYPHVYPPIPDPFIKIPHDYP
;
A
#
# COMPACT_ATOMS: atom_id res chain seq x y z
N MET A 1 9.74 30.12 -2.62
CA MET A 1 8.65 29.25 -2.12
C MET A 1 8.86 27.88 -2.74
N GLU A 2 9.56 27.00 -2.04
CA GLU A 2 9.95 25.68 -2.55
C GLU A 2 8.71 24.78 -2.59
N LYS A 3 8.26 24.40 -3.80
CA LYS A 3 7.14 23.46 -3.94
C LYS A 3 7.56 22.13 -3.31
N SER A 4 6.78 21.63 -2.35
CA SER A 4 6.95 20.27 -1.80
C SER A 4 7.23 19.28 -2.94
N LYS A 5 8.36 18.57 -2.87
CA LYS A 5 8.75 17.52 -3.84
C LYS A 5 7.80 16.32 -3.86
N TYR A 6 6.80 16.31 -2.97
CA TYR A 6 5.80 15.28 -2.85
C TYR A 6 4.44 15.87 -3.25
N GLN A 7 3.96 15.50 -4.44
CA GLN A 7 2.55 15.71 -4.79
C GLN A 7 1.71 14.90 -3.80
N GLN A 8 0.93 15.62 -2.99
CA GLN A 8 -0.07 15.00 -2.15
C GLN A 8 -1.15 14.42 -3.06
N ILE A 9 -1.35 13.11 -3.01
CA ILE A 9 -2.40 12.44 -3.77
C ILE A 9 -3.74 12.92 -3.19
N GLN A 10 -4.56 13.54 -4.04
CA GLN A 10 -5.92 13.92 -3.68
C GLN A 10 -6.86 12.76 -4.00
N TYR A 11 -7.58 12.28 -2.99
CA TYR A 11 -8.55 11.22 -3.17
C TYR A 11 -9.87 11.78 -3.73
N GLN A 12 -10.36 11.16 -4.79
CA GLN A 12 -11.67 11.47 -5.36
C GLN A 12 -12.75 10.69 -4.62
N LEU A 13 -13.96 11.22 -4.51
CA LEU A 13 -15.06 10.46 -3.92
C LEU A 13 -15.38 9.22 -4.77
N PHE A 14 -15.43 8.04 -4.14
CA PHE A 14 -15.84 6.81 -4.81
C PHE A 14 -17.31 6.88 -5.23
N GLN A 15 -17.56 6.82 -6.55
CA GLN A 15 -18.91 6.87 -7.13
C GLN A 15 -19.48 5.48 -7.43
N GLY A 16 -18.66 4.43 -7.37
CA GLY A 16 -19.03 3.07 -7.79
C GLY A 16 -19.65 2.21 -6.70
N SER A 17 -20.29 2.79 -5.69
CA SER A 17 -20.87 2.02 -4.57
C SER A 17 -21.88 0.98 -5.09
N GLY A 18 -21.76 -0.27 -4.64
CA GLY A 18 -22.50 -1.42 -5.17
C GLY A 18 -21.86 -2.10 -6.39
N GLY A 19 -20.76 -1.56 -6.92
CA GLY A 19 -19.94 -2.17 -7.95
C GLY A 19 -19.05 -3.31 -7.42
N VAL A 20 -18.20 -3.86 -8.30
CA VAL A 20 -17.36 -5.04 -8.00
C VAL A 20 -15.91 -4.71 -7.66
N LEU A 21 -15.53 -3.43 -7.72
CA LEU A 21 -14.16 -2.98 -7.47
C LEU A 21 -14.11 -1.57 -6.89
N LEU A 22 -13.07 -1.30 -6.11
CA LEU A 22 -12.70 0.05 -5.66
C LEU A 22 -11.46 0.53 -6.44
N PRO A 23 -11.59 1.55 -7.31
CA PRO A 23 -10.47 2.07 -8.11
C PRO A 23 -9.35 2.71 -7.27
N PRO A 24 -8.14 2.86 -7.85
CA PRO A 24 -7.06 3.60 -7.20
C PRO A 24 -7.48 5.02 -6.86
N ASN A 25 -7.04 5.49 -5.69
CA ASN A 25 -7.20 6.86 -5.19
C ASN A 25 -8.66 7.34 -5.13
N GLN A 26 -9.62 6.42 -5.06
CA GLN A 26 -11.01 6.72 -4.77
C GLN A 26 -11.36 6.39 -3.32
N ALA A 27 -12.03 7.33 -2.66
CA ALA A 27 -12.41 7.28 -1.26
C ALA A 27 -13.80 6.64 -1.09
N MET A 28 -13.81 5.39 -0.66
CA MET A 28 -14.98 4.73 -0.11
C MET A 28 -15.32 5.39 1.22
N ARG A 29 -16.47 6.09 1.30
CA ARG A 29 -16.95 6.71 2.54
C ARG A 29 -17.84 5.75 3.32
N ALA A 30 -18.16 6.13 4.55
CA ALA A 30 -19.14 5.40 5.34
C ALA A 30 -20.45 5.22 4.56
N GLY A 31 -21.03 4.02 4.65
CA GLY A 31 -22.17 3.56 3.87
C GLY A 31 -21.81 2.98 2.50
N HIS A 32 -20.69 3.38 1.87
CA HIS A 32 -20.27 2.85 0.58
C HIS A 32 -19.78 1.40 0.69
N PHE A 33 -19.93 0.64 -0.39
CA PHE A 33 -19.55 -0.76 -0.44
C PHE A 33 -19.21 -1.22 -1.86
N ILE A 34 -18.53 -2.36 -1.96
CA ILE A 34 -18.38 -3.14 -3.18
C ILE A 34 -18.79 -4.59 -2.90
N LYS A 35 -19.07 -5.37 -3.94
CA LYS A 35 -19.49 -6.77 -3.84
C LYS A 35 -18.57 -7.70 -4.63
N SER A 36 -18.62 -8.99 -4.30
CA SER A 36 -18.09 -10.04 -5.18
C SER A 36 -18.86 -10.09 -6.50
N ASP A 37 -18.29 -10.73 -7.52
CA ASP A 37 -18.90 -10.80 -8.85
C ASP A 37 -20.24 -11.57 -8.78
N ASN A 38 -20.35 -12.59 -7.93
CA ASN A 38 -21.61 -13.31 -7.62
C ASN A 38 -22.54 -12.58 -6.63
N GLY A 39 -22.12 -11.43 -6.08
CA GLY A 39 -22.91 -10.62 -5.15
C GLY A 39 -23.07 -11.17 -3.72
N ARG A 40 -22.52 -12.35 -3.40
CA ARG A 40 -22.64 -12.99 -2.08
C ARG A 40 -21.89 -12.23 -1.00
N PHE A 41 -20.68 -11.79 -1.29
CA PHE A 41 -19.81 -11.09 -0.35
C PHE A 41 -19.87 -9.60 -0.58
N VAL A 42 -19.93 -8.82 0.50
CA VAL A 42 -19.98 -7.35 0.46
C VAL A 42 -18.91 -6.78 1.37
N LEU A 43 -18.00 -5.97 0.81
CA LEU A 43 -17.05 -5.18 1.58
C LEU A 43 -17.60 -3.77 1.76
N ARG A 44 -17.86 -3.37 3.01
CA ARG A 44 -18.54 -2.12 3.36
C ARG A 44 -17.74 -1.34 4.40
N LEU A 45 -17.65 -0.03 4.22
CA LEU A 45 -17.25 0.88 5.30
C LEU A 45 -18.49 1.32 6.07
N ARG A 46 -18.58 0.97 7.35
CA ARG A 46 -19.71 1.34 8.22
C ARG A 46 -19.48 2.69 8.90
N ASP A 47 -20.57 3.31 9.37
CA ASP A 47 -20.55 4.60 10.07
C ASP A 47 -19.80 4.56 11.42
N ASP A 48 -19.64 3.38 12.00
CA ASP A 48 -18.87 3.13 13.22
C ASP A 48 -17.34 3.09 12.99
N GLY A 49 -16.90 3.31 11.76
CA GLY A 49 -15.50 3.31 11.35
C GLY A 49 -14.91 1.93 11.05
N ASN A 50 -15.72 0.87 11.08
CA ASN A 50 -15.27 -0.48 10.73
C ASN A 50 -15.42 -0.73 9.23
N LEU A 51 -14.32 -1.16 8.59
CA LEU A 51 -14.37 -1.78 7.27
C LEU A 51 -14.63 -3.27 7.47
N VAL A 52 -15.75 -3.77 6.95
CA VAL A 52 -16.24 -5.13 7.22
C VAL A 52 -16.49 -5.90 5.92
N LEU A 53 -16.25 -7.21 5.96
CA LEU A 53 -16.73 -8.13 4.95
C LEU A 53 -17.96 -8.85 5.48
N GLU A 54 -19.03 -8.83 4.69
CA GLU A 54 -20.30 -9.48 4.96
C GLU A 54 -20.47 -10.67 4.01
N ASP A 55 -20.95 -11.80 4.52
CA ASP A 55 -21.44 -12.95 3.74
C ASP A 55 -22.94 -13.08 4.02
N ALA A 56 -23.77 -12.88 3.00
CA ALA A 56 -25.23 -12.90 3.13
C ALA A 56 -25.77 -12.03 4.30
N GLY A 57 -25.14 -10.87 4.52
CA GLY A 57 -25.50 -9.91 5.58
C GLY A 57 -24.85 -10.17 6.95
N SER A 58 -24.19 -11.30 7.15
CA SER A 58 -23.45 -11.59 8.39
C SER A 58 -22.01 -11.11 8.29
N VAL A 59 -21.50 -10.41 9.30
CA VAL A 59 -20.09 -9.97 9.32
C VAL A 59 -19.18 -11.17 9.54
N VAL A 60 -18.29 -11.43 8.59
CA VAL A 60 -17.32 -12.55 8.61
C VAL A 60 -15.87 -12.09 8.77
N TRP A 61 -15.61 -10.78 8.64
CA TRP A 61 -14.29 -10.19 8.85
C TRP A 61 -14.37 -8.68 9.10
N VAL A 62 -13.40 -8.16 9.85
CA VAL A 62 -13.23 -6.72 10.15
C VAL A 62 -11.76 -6.35 9.92
N ALA A 63 -11.52 -5.16 9.36
CA ALA A 63 -10.18 -4.60 9.22
C ALA A 63 -9.63 -4.17 10.59
N ASP A 64 -8.82 -5.02 11.20
CA ASP A 64 -8.16 -4.72 12.47
C ASP A 64 -6.71 -5.26 12.53
N HIS A 65 -6.08 -5.10 13.68
CA HIS A 65 -4.69 -5.48 13.92
C HIS A 65 -4.45 -7.00 13.89
N THR A 66 -5.48 -7.84 13.94
CA THR A 66 -5.36 -9.29 13.87
C THR A 66 -5.16 -9.79 12.43
N GLN A 67 -5.49 -8.96 11.44
CA GLN A 67 -5.28 -9.28 10.03
C GLN A 67 -3.78 -9.40 9.71
N PRO A 68 -3.30 -10.55 9.20
CA PRO A 68 -1.93 -10.69 8.72
C PRO A 68 -1.59 -9.68 7.63
N TYR A 69 -0.33 -9.25 7.60
CA TYR A 69 0.18 -8.27 6.64
C TYR A 69 -0.62 -6.97 6.63
N SER A 70 -1.01 -6.54 7.84
CA SER A 70 -1.59 -5.23 8.08
C SER A 70 -0.78 -4.49 9.14
N SER A 71 -1.00 -3.19 9.24
CA SER A 71 -0.45 -2.39 10.33
C SER A 71 -1.39 -1.28 10.70
N THR A 72 -1.35 -0.88 11.97
CA THR A 72 -2.13 0.24 12.49
C THR A 72 -1.17 1.32 12.97
N PHE A 73 -1.41 2.56 12.55
CA PHE A 73 -0.62 3.73 12.91
C PHE A 73 -1.53 4.85 13.40
N ARG A 74 -0.97 5.89 14.00
CA ARG A 74 -1.73 7.07 14.44
C ARG A 74 -2.16 7.94 13.25
N ASN A 75 -3.39 8.46 13.26
CA ASN A 75 -3.92 9.33 12.19
C ASN A 75 -3.39 10.77 12.30
N ARG A 76 -2.17 10.99 11.79
CA ARG A 76 -1.57 12.33 11.76
C ARG A 76 -2.10 13.21 10.63
N SER A 77 -2.69 12.64 9.59
CA SER A 77 -3.15 13.38 8.41
C SER A 77 -4.50 14.07 8.64
N ARG A 78 -5.25 13.70 9.70
CA ARG A 78 -6.58 14.26 10.00
C ARG A 78 -7.59 14.10 8.85
N GLU A 79 -7.38 13.07 8.03
CA GLU A 79 -8.31 12.69 6.97
C GLU A 79 -9.65 12.22 7.58
N PRO A 80 -10.78 12.46 6.89
CA PRO A 80 -12.10 11.99 7.34
C PRO A 80 -12.18 10.46 7.29
N LEU A 81 -13.26 9.89 7.84
CA LEU A 81 -13.54 8.47 7.76
C LEU A 81 -13.66 8.03 6.29
N GLN A 82 -12.68 7.28 5.80
CA GLN A 82 -12.64 6.77 4.44
C GLN A 82 -11.71 5.57 4.31
N PHE A 83 -11.99 4.73 3.32
CA PHE A 83 -11.08 3.70 2.85
C PHE A 83 -10.64 3.99 1.42
N VAL A 84 -9.34 3.89 1.15
CA VAL A 84 -8.73 4.18 -0.16
C VAL A 84 -7.71 3.10 -0.52
N VAL A 85 -7.46 2.94 -1.83
CA VAL A 85 -6.34 2.16 -2.36
C VAL A 85 -5.36 3.11 -3.02
N SER A 86 -4.17 3.25 -2.46
CA SER A 86 -3.08 4.06 -3.00
C SER A 86 -1.78 3.27 -2.85
N ASN A 87 -1.51 2.40 -3.82
CA ASN A 87 -0.60 1.24 -3.71
C ASN A 87 -1.05 0.20 -2.67
N SER A 88 -1.17 0.61 -1.41
CA SER A 88 -1.72 -0.15 -0.28
C SER A 88 -3.16 0.29 0.01
N GLY A 89 -3.89 -0.54 0.75
CA GLY A 89 -5.19 -0.14 1.31
C GLY A 89 -4.97 0.70 2.57
N PHE A 90 -5.74 1.76 2.75
CA PHE A 90 -5.71 2.61 3.95
C PHE A 90 -7.12 2.92 4.41
N LEU A 91 -7.43 2.55 5.65
CA LEU A 91 -8.62 2.94 6.39
C LEU A 91 -8.23 4.08 7.35
N TYR A 92 -8.70 5.27 7.07
CA TYR A 92 -8.59 6.41 7.98
C TYR A 92 -9.77 6.37 8.94
N ASP A 93 -9.50 6.30 10.24
CA ASP A 93 -10.51 6.22 11.29
C ASP A 93 -10.23 7.31 12.34
N PRO A 94 -10.76 8.53 12.13
CA PRO A 94 -10.54 9.65 13.04
C PRO A 94 -11.15 9.42 14.42
N SER A 95 -12.21 8.59 14.54
CA SER A 95 -12.87 8.31 15.82
C SER A 95 -11.95 7.59 16.81
N ARG A 96 -11.01 6.79 16.29
CA ARG A 96 -10.01 6.05 17.08
C ARG A 96 -8.59 6.58 16.89
N ASP A 97 -8.43 7.75 16.27
CA ASP A 97 -7.13 8.37 15.94
C ASP A 97 -6.16 7.41 15.24
N ARG A 98 -6.68 6.54 14.35
CA ARG A 98 -5.90 5.48 13.72
C ARG A 98 -6.00 5.47 12.19
N ILE A 99 -4.96 4.92 11.57
CA ILE A 99 -4.94 4.49 10.18
C ILE A 99 -4.64 2.99 10.21
N TRP A 100 -5.55 2.17 9.69
CA TRP A 100 -5.25 0.77 9.41
C TRP A 100 -4.82 0.63 7.96
N SER A 101 -3.79 -0.16 7.70
CA SER A 101 -3.26 -0.37 6.34
C SER A 101 -3.14 -1.84 5.98
N ALA A 102 -3.67 -2.18 4.81
CA ALA A 102 -3.40 -3.43 4.11
C ALA A 102 -2.05 -3.30 3.38
N GLN A 103 -1.00 -3.90 3.94
CA GLN A 103 0.38 -3.64 3.51
C GLN A 103 0.72 -4.38 2.21
N SER A 104 0.60 -3.68 1.09
CA SER A 104 1.03 -4.21 -0.19
C SER A 104 2.54 -4.51 -0.21
N THR A 105 2.96 -5.42 -1.11
CA THR A 105 4.37 -5.72 -1.33
C THR A 105 5.16 -4.43 -1.56
N GLU A 106 6.34 -4.33 -0.94
CA GLU A 106 7.20 -3.16 -1.08
C GLU A 106 7.63 -2.95 -2.54
N THR A 107 7.72 -1.71 -2.98
CA THR A 107 8.05 -1.38 -4.37
C THR A 107 8.60 0.05 -4.50
N LEU A 108 9.49 0.24 -5.47
CA LEU A 108 9.97 1.56 -5.90
C LEU A 108 9.22 2.09 -7.14
N ASP A 109 8.42 1.24 -7.79
CA ASP A 109 7.65 1.62 -8.97
C ASP A 109 6.44 2.46 -8.57
N ARG A 110 6.43 3.72 -8.98
CA ARG A 110 5.39 4.69 -8.61
C ARG A 110 4.06 4.44 -9.31
N SER A 111 4.05 3.68 -10.41
CA SER A 111 2.83 3.39 -11.15
C SER A 111 1.83 2.55 -10.34
N TYR A 112 2.25 1.82 -9.31
CA TYR A 112 1.34 1.10 -8.41
C TYR A 112 0.35 2.02 -7.68
N TRP A 113 0.70 3.29 -7.44
CA TRP A 113 -0.20 4.26 -6.80
C TRP A 113 -1.40 4.63 -7.67
N THR A 114 -1.31 4.45 -8.99
CA THR A 114 -2.38 4.82 -9.93
C THR A 114 -3.03 3.62 -10.62
N ASN A 115 -2.52 2.41 -10.41
CA ASN A 115 -2.99 1.21 -11.08
C ASN A 115 -3.54 0.13 -10.14
N ASN A 116 -3.20 0.19 -8.85
CA ASN A 116 -3.73 -0.79 -7.89
C ASN A 116 -5.19 -0.51 -7.57
N TYR A 117 -6.03 -1.53 -7.68
CA TYR A 117 -7.41 -1.48 -7.24
C TYR A 117 -7.74 -2.69 -6.37
N LEU A 118 -8.88 -2.62 -5.68
CA LEU A 118 -9.34 -3.67 -4.79
C LEU A 118 -10.58 -4.36 -5.36
N LYS A 119 -10.62 -5.69 -5.30
CA LYS A 119 -11.84 -6.50 -5.53
C LYS A 119 -12.11 -7.45 -4.37
N VAL A 120 -13.37 -7.83 -4.25
CA VAL A 120 -13.80 -8.99 -3.46
C VAL A 120 -14.02 -10.16 -4.40
N THR A 121 -13.49 -11.32 -4.05
CA THR A 121 -13.67 -12.55 -4.84
C THR A 121 -14.91 -13.32 -4.39
N ASP A 122 -15.41 -14.20 -5.25
CA ASP A 122 -16.56 -15.06 -4.97
C ASP A 122 -16.34 -16.07 -3.83
N THR A 123 -15.11 -16.21 -3.35
CA THR A 123 -14.72 -17.03 -2.17
C THR A 123 -14.56 -16.20 -0.89
N GLY A 124 -14.82 -14.89 -0.94
CA GLY A 124 -14.71 -14.01 0.24
C GLY A 124 -13.27 -13.57 0.55
N ASN A 125 -12.35 -13.67 -0.41
CA ASN A 125 -11.04 -13.01 -0.31
C ASN A 125 -11.14 -11.56 -0.77
N ILE A 126 -10.36 -10.68 -0.14
CA ILE A 126 -10.21 -9.27 -0.48
C ILE A 126 -8.82 -9.12 -1.09
N ILE A 127 -8.72 -8.64 -2.32
CA ILE A 127 -7.46 -8.60 -3.06
C ILE A 127 -7.20 -7.18 -3.54
N ILE A 128 -6.01 -6.66 -3.26
CA ILE A 128 -5.42 -5.51 -3.96
C ILE A 128 -4.46 -6.07 -5.00
N PHE A 129 -4.62 -5.65 -6.25
CA PHE A 129 -3.76 -6.12 -7.33
C PHE A 129 -3.50 -5.00 -8.35
N ASP A 130 -2.41 -5.15 -9.10
CA ASP A 130 -2.04 -4.22 -10.16
C ASP A 130 -2.91 -4.47 -11.40
N GLY A 131 -3.67 -3.45 -11.79
CA GLY A 131 -4.56 -3.52 -12.93
C GLY A 131 -3.90 -3.70 -14.29
N ARG A 132 -2.58 -3.54 -14.38
CA ARG A 132 -1.83 -3.67 -15.64
C ARG A 132 -1.51 -5.11 -15.98
N ASN A 133 -1.14 -5.90 -14.98
CA ASN A 133 -0.60 -7.26 -15.15
C ASN A 133 -1.33 -8.32 -14.30
N GLY A 134 -2.25 -7.92 -13.42
CA GLY A 134 -2.99 -8.83 -12.54
C GLY A 134 -2.20 -9.30 -11.32
N GLU A 135 -1.04 -8.73 -11.04
CA GLU A 135 -0.19 -9.14 -9.93
C GLU A 135 -0.85 -8.82 -8.58
N VAL A 136 -0.99 -9.83 -7.72
CA VAL A 136 -1.52 -9.65 -6.37
C VAL A 136 -0.52 -8.85 -5.54
N ARG A 137 -0.95 -7.69 -5.06
CA ARG A 137 -0.15 -6.78 -4.24
C ARG A 137 -0.46 -6.93 -2.76
N TRP A 138 -1.66 -7.37 -2.39
CA TRP A 138 -2.06 -7.77 -1.03
C TRP A 138 -3.31 -8.65 -1.10
N ALA A 139 -3.49 -9.58 -0.15
CA ALA A 139 -4.78 -10.23 0.05
C ALA A 139 -5.06 -10.55 1.53
N ARG A 140 -6.34 -10.58 1.89
CA ARG A 140 -6.82 -10.96 3.23
C ARG A 140 -6.37 -12.37 3.60
N GLN A 141 -6.42 -13.30 2.65
CA GLN A 141 -6.06 -14.71 2.83
C GLN A 141 -5.09 -15.17 1.75
N GLY A 142 -4.17 -16.08 2.12
CA GLY A 142 -3.26 -16.74 1.18
C GLY A 142 -2.14 -15.86 0.59
N TYR A 143 -2.00 -14.62 1.06
CA TYR A 143 -0.96 -13.70 0.61
C TYR A 143 0.32 -13.82 1.45
N VAL A 144 1.47 -13.72 0.79
CA VAL A 144 2.78 -13.58 1.42
C VAL A 144 3.54 -12.48 0.67
N PRO A 145 3.86 -11.35 1.30
CA PRO A 145 4.54 -10.24 0.63
C PRO A 145 5.97 -10.62 0.23
N GLY A 146 6.36 -10.24 -0.99
CA GLY A 146 7.77 -10.17 -1.35
C GLY A 146 8.47 -9.07 -0.56
N ARG A 147 9.75 -9.25 -0.22
CA ARG A 147 10.58 -8.18 0.36
C ARG A 147 11.47 -7.58 -0.70
N LEU A 148 11.59 -6.25 -0.75
CA LEU A 148 12.64 -5.64 -1.55
C LEU A 148 14.01 -6.04 -0.97
N PRO A 149 15.01 -6.37 -1.80
CA PRO A 149 16.36 -6.56 -1.32
C PRO A 149 16.83 -5.26 -0.66
N ARG A 150 17.50 -5.36 0.50
CA ARG A 150 18.15 -4.19 1.12
C ARG A 150 19.10 -3.59 0.08
N ASN A 151 18.96 -2.29 -0.18
CA ASN A 151 19.86 -1.57 -1.07
C ASN A 151 21.31 -1.82 -0.57
N PRO A 152 22.17 -2.52 -1.33
CA PRO A 152 23.54 -2.75 -0.88
C PRO A 152 24.20 -1.38 -0.74
N LYS A 153 24.80 -1.11 0.42
CA LYS A 153 25.64 0.07 0.58
C LYS A 153 26.81 -0.08 -0.39
N ILE A 154 26.77 0.59 -1.53
CA ILE A 154 27.93 0.74 -2.41
C ILE A 154 28.86 1.71 -1.69
N TYR A 155 29.85 1.18 -1.00
CA TYR A 155 30.98 1.98 -0.56
C TYR A 155 31.80 2.28 -1.82
N PRO A 156 31.91 3.56 -2.26
CA PRO A 156 32.89 3.87 -3.29
C PRO A 156 34.24 3.37 -2.76
N HIS A 157 34.95 2.56 -3.57
CA HIS A 157 36.34 2.27 -3.27
C HIS A 157 37.09 3.60 -3.40
N VAL A 158 37.19 4.31 -2.28
CA VAL A 158 38.18 5.36 -2.10
C VAL A 158 39.48 4.57 -2.07
N TYR A 159 40.17 4.51 -3.22
CA TYR A 159 41.55 4.05 -3.21
C TYR A 159 42.26 4.89 -2.14
N PRO A 160 42.92 4.25 -1.14
CA PRO A 160 43.78 5.02 -0.27
C PRO A 160 44.77 5.78 -1.16
N PRO A 161 45.14 7.03 -0.80
CA PRO A 161 46.18 7.74 -1.54
C PRO A 161 47.39 6.81 -1.64
N ILE A 162 47.90 6.65 -2.87
CA ILE A 162 49.08 5.83 -3.12
C ILE A 162 50.15 6.35 -2.16
N PRO A 163 50.66 5.52 -1.22
CA PRO A 163 51.68 5.97 -0.30
C PRO A 163 52.88 6.42 -1.11
N ASP A 164 53.48 7.54 -0.71
CA ASP A 164 54.72 8.00 -1.33
C ASP A 164 55.72 6.84 -1.33
N PRO A 165 56.39 6.56 -2.46
CA PRO A 165 57.33 5.46 -2.53
C PRO A 165 58.41 5.65 -1.47
N PHE A 166 58.60 4.64 -0.62
CA PHE A 166 59.60 4.66 0.44
C PHE A 166 61.04 4.82 -0.08
N ILE A 167 61.26 4.55 -1.37
CA ILE A 167 62.54 4.67 -2.04
C ILE A 167 62.30 5.35 -3.39
N LYS A 168 62.86 6.54 -3.56
CA LYS A 168 63.03 7.14 -4.89
C LYS A 168 64.16 6.38 -5.58
N ILE A 169 63.81 5.46 -6.46
CA ILE A 169 64.82 4.84 -7.33
C ILE A 169 65.19 5.91 -8.36
N PRO A 170 66.44 6.43 -8.39
CA PRO A 170 66.86 7.29 -9.47
C PRO A 170 66.79 6.47 -10.77
N HIS A 171 66.02 6.96 -11.74
CA HIS A 171 66.05 6.44 -13.09
C HIS A 171 67.34 6.93 -13.75
N ASP A 172 68.45 6.27 -13.44
CA ASP A 172 69.66 6.34 -14.23
C ASP A 172 69.51 5.32 -15.37
N TYR A 173 68.74 5.71 -16.39
CA TYR A 173 68.84 5.08 -17.70
C TYR A 173 69.54 6.06 -18.63
N PRO A 174 70.58 5.65 -19.37
CA PRO A 174 71.29 6.49 -20.32
C PRO A 174 70.40 6.97 -21.47
#